data_AF-A0A6P8JZR3-F1
#
_entry.id   AF-A0A6P8JZR3-F1
#
_cell.length_a   1.000
_cell.length_b   1.000
_cell.length_c   1.000
_cell.angle_alpha   90.00
_cell.angle_beta   90.00
_cell.angle_gamma   90.00
#
_symmetry.space_group_name_H-M   'P 1'
#
loop_
_entity.id
_entity.type
_entity.pdbx_description
1 polymer ?
#
loop_
_entity_poly.entity_id
_entity_poly.type
_entity_poly.pdbx_seq_one_letter_code
_entity_poly.pdbx_strand_id
1 'polypeptide(L)'
;MSQKVVPCDESDPKRAKDEDVRCILDGLLLQMIHLIEDLELLHSQVNKESCRAQLVLARVRLHQGFHRIPAEAQLPRGRPYKALTRVIEKDNYCGKVFKIIRLPVNAILGYLLPVKNIFGCLVSDNLRIANRHCDNCLDLVVECANVQRKLQLTIISIENLRNLLNQTTMSSDAK
;
A
#
# COMPACT_ATOMS: atom_id res chain seq x y z
N MET A 1 -35.36 54.57 31.55
CA MET A 1 -34.91 53.21 31.24
C MET A 1 -34.16 53.25 29.91
N SER A 2 -32.84 53.31 29.93
CA SER A 2 -32.02 53.20 28.71
C SER A 2 -31.38 51.82 28.69
N GLN A 3 -31.87 50.96 27.79
CA GLN A 3 -31.18 49.72 27.44
C GLN A 3 -29.87 50.09 26.73
N LYS A 4 -28.75 49.86 27.42
CA LYS A 4 -27.44 49.77 26.77
C LYS A 4 -27.47 48.53 25.89
N VAL A 5 -27.56 48.75 24.58
CA VAL A 5 -27.23 47.74 23.57
C VAL A 5 -25.75 47.43 23.75
N VAL A 6 -25.45 46.23 24.24
CA VAL A 6 -24.10 45.70 24.29
C VAL A 6 -23.71 45.41 22.83
N PRO A 7 -22.64 46.03 22.28
CA PRO A 7 -22.17 45.68 20.95
C PRO A 7 -21.68 44.23 20.98
N CYS A 8 -22.09 43.44 19.98
CA CYS A 8 -21.56 42.11 19.73
C CYS A 8 -20.06 42.23 19.50
N ASP A 9 -19.29 41.91 20.54
CA ASP A 9 -17.85 42.03 20.55
C ASP A 9 -17.22 40.99 19.61
N GLU A 10 -16.14 41.43 18.99
CA GLU A 10 -15.46 40.86 17.84
C GLU A 10 -15.17 39.36 17.99
N SER A 11 -15.30 38.62 16.87
CA SER A 11 -14.87 37.22 16.79
C SER A 11 -13.35 37.14 17.03
N ASP A 12 -12.99 36.76 18.25
CA ASP A 12 -11.62 36.64 18.73
C ASP A 12 -10.79 35.80 17.73
N PRO A 13 -9.77 36.37 17.05
CA PRO A 13 -9.07 35.71 15.94
C PRO A 13 -8.32 34.44 16.36
N LYS A 14 -8.14 34.22 17.66
CA LYS A 14 -7.65 32.95 18.22
C LYS A 14 -8.69 31.84 18.17
N ARG A 15 -9.95 32.13 18.50
CA ARG A 15 -11.04 31.14 18.42
C ARG A 15 -11.28 30.68 16.98
N ALA A 16 -11.21 31.61 16.02
CA ALA A 16 -11.32 31.26 14.60
C ALA A 16 -10.22 30.29 14.15
N LYS A 17 -8.97 30.51 14.59
CA LYS A 17 -7.84 29.61 14.29
C LYS A 17 -7.98 28.23 14.95
N ASP A 18 -8.46 28.18 16.18
CA ASP A 18 -8.69 26.91 16.87
C ASP A 18 -9.80 26.10 16.21
N GLU A 19 -10.86 26.75 15.71
CA GLU A 19 -11.91 26.10 14.92
C GLU A 19 -11.38 25.61 13.56
N ASP A 20 -10.55 26.38 12.86
CA ASP A 20 -9.92 25.92 11.61
C ASP A 20 -9.06 24.66 11.83
N VAL A 21 -8.29 24.62 12.93
CA VAL A 21 -7.48 23.46 13.31
C VAL A 21 -8.37 22.24 13.64
N ARG A 22 -9.50 22.45 14.31
CA ARG A 22 -10.48 21.38 14.60
C ARG A 22 -11.11 20.84 13.32
N CYS A 23 -11.49 21.71 12.38
CA CYS A 23 -12.01 21.28 11.08
C CYS A 23 -10.98 20.44 10.29
N ILE A 24 -9.70 20.83 10.31
CA ILE A 24 -8.63 20.05 9.69
C ILE A 24 -8.47 18.69 10.39
N LEU A 25 -8.54 18.67 11.71
CA LEU A 25 -8.46 17.43 12.50
C LEU A 25 -9.62 16.47 12.16
N ASP A 26 -10.84 16.98 12.06
CA ASP A 26 -12.01 16.20 11.66
C ASP A 26 -11.85 15.63 10.25
N GLY A 27 -11.35 16.44 9.31
CA GLY A 27 -11.03 16.00 7.95
C GLY A 27 -9.98 14.89 7.91
N LEU A 28 -8.93 14.98 8.74
CA LEU A 28 -7.91 13.94 8.84
C LEU A 28 -8.42 12.67 9.51
N LEU A 29 -9.31 12.78 10.51
CA LEU A 29 -9.95 11.63 11.15
C LEU A 29 -10.85 10.89 10.15
N LEU A 30 -11.63 11.62 9.36
CA LEU A 30 -12.43 11.03 8.29
C LEU A 30 -11.53 10.34 7.24
N GLN A 31 -10.46 11.00 6.81
CA GLN A 31 -9.48 10.41 5.89
C GLN A 31 -8.84 9.14 6.47
N MET A 32 -8.51 9.13 7.76
CA MET A 32 -7.96 7.96 8.44
C MET A 32 -8.93 6.77 8.38
N ILE A 33 -10.23 7.00 8.62
CA ILE A 33 -11.26 5.96 8.54
C ILE A 33 -11.34 5.40 7.12
N HIS A 34 -11.39 6.25 6.10
CA HIS A 34 -11.40 5.79 4.70
C HIS A 34 -10.15 4.98 4.32
N LEU A 35 -8.97 5.40 4.80
CA LEU A 35 -7.73 4.66 4.55
C LEU A 35 -7.72 3.29 5.23
N ILE A 36 -8.37 3.14 6.39
CA ILE A 36 -8.55 1.85 7.06
C ILE A 36 -9.49 0.96 6.24
N GLU A 37 -10.62 1.50 5.76
CA GLU A 37 -11.57 0.78 4.91
C GLU A 37 -10.89 0.29 3.61
N ASP A 38 -10.14 1.17 2.95
CA ASP A 38 -9.38 0.85 1.74
C ASP A 38 -8.34 -0.25 2.00
N LEU A 39 -7.64 -0.20 3.15
CA LEU A 39 -6.64 -1.19 3.51
C LEU A 39 -7.26 -2.57 3.75
N GLU A 40 -8.39 -2.64 4.46
CA GLU A 40 -9.13 -3.88 4.69
C GLU A 40 -9.66 -4.48 3.38
N LEU A 41 -10.16 -3.63 2.48
CA LEU A 41 -10.59 -4.05 1.14
C LEU A 41 -9.42 -4.64 0.36
N LEU A 42 -8.27 -3.96 0.34
CA LEU A 42 -7.08 -4.44 -0.35
C LEU A 42 -6.54 -5.74 0.26
N HIS A 43 -6.51 -5.89 1.59
CA HIS A 43 -6.13 -7.14 2.24
C HIS A 43 -7.06 -8.30 1.86
N SER A 44 -8.37 -8.05 1.81
CA SER A 44 -9.35 -9.05 1.36
C SER A 44 -9.09 -9.47 -0.09
N GLN A 45 -8.78 -8.52 -0.97
CA GLN A 45 -8.43 -8.80 -2.37
C GLN A 45 -7.13 -9.59 -2.50
N VAL A 46 -6.08 -9.22 -1.77
CA VAL A 46 -4.80 -9.96 -1.72
C VAL A 46 -5.05 -11.40 -1.28
N ASN A 47 -5.81 -11.60 -0.21
CA ASN A 47 -6.14 -12.94 0.29
C ASN A 47 -6.90 -13.76 -0.75
N LYS A 48 -7.91 -13.17 -1.39
CA LYS A 48 -8.69 -13.84 -2.43
C LYS A 48 -7.83 -14.29 -3.61
N GLU A 49 -6.99 -13.39 -4.14
CA GLU A 49 -6.14 -13.69 -5.29
C GLU A 49 -5.00 -14.65 -4.92
N SER A 50 -4.43 -14.54 -3.72
CA SER A 50 -3.41 -15.44 -3.20
C SER A 50 -3.96 -16.86 -3.03
N CYS A 51 -5.14 -17.01 -2.40
CA CYS A 51 -5.81 -18.29 -2.26
C CYS A 51 -6.13 -18.91 -3.63
N ARG A 52 -6.61 -18.11 -4.59
CA ARG A 52 -6.85 -18.59 -5.97
C ARG A 52 -5.58 -19.08 -6.62
N ALA A 53 -4.49 -18.32 -6.56
CA ALA A 53 -3.20 -18.73 -7.09
C ALA A 53 -2.74 -20.05 -6.47
N GLN A 54 -2.80 -20.16 -5.14
CA GLN A 54 -2.41 -21.35 -4.40
C GLN A 54 -3.25 -22.59 -4.77
N LEU A 55 -4.56 -22.45 -4.91
CA LEU A 55 -5.45 -23.54 -5.32
C LEU A 55 -5.13 -24.03 -6.74
N VAL A 56 -4.89 -23.10 -7.68
CA VAL A 56 -4.50 -23.46 -9.04
C VAL A 56 -3.13 -24.13 -9.05
N LEU A 57 -2.17 -23.64 -8.27
CA LEU A 57 -0.86 -24.29 -8.10
C LEU A 57 -0.97 -25.68 -7.48
N ALA A 58 -1.81 -25.86 -6.46
CA ALA A 58 -2.07 -27.17 -5.86
C ALA A 58 -2.65 -28.15 -6.88
N ARG A 59 -3.58 -27.68 -7.73
CA ARG A 59 -4.11 -28.46 -8.85
C ARG A 59 -3.01 -28.82 -9.86
N VAL A 60 -2.17 -27.88 -10.26
CA VAL A 60 -1.04 -28.14 -11.18
C VAL A 60 -0.11 -29.21 -10.59
N ARG A 61 0.24 -29.08 -9.31
CA ARG A 61 1.08 -30.04 -8.58
C ARG A 61 0.44 -31.43 -8.54
N LEU A 62 -0.86 -31.51 -8.30
CA LEU A 62 -1.58 -32.79 -8.31
C LEU A 62 -1.50 -33.48 -9.68
N HIS A 63 -1.66 -32.73 -10.78
CA HIS A 63 -1.62 -33.29 -12.14
C HIS A 63 -0.19 -33.67 -12.59
N GLN A 64 0.83 -32.92 -12.16
CA GLN A 64 2.23 -33.21 -12.50
C GLN A 64 2.84 -34.38 -11.70
N GLY A 65 2.15 -34.82 -10.64
CA GLY A 65 2.61 -35.93 -9.79
C GLY A 65 3.83 -35.58 -8.93
N PHE A 66 4.46 -36.61 -8.35
CA PHE A 66 5.61 -36.48 -7.44
C PHE A 66 6.96 -36.27 -8.14
N HIS A 67 7.00 -36.08 -9.46
CA HIS A 67 8.23 -35.74 -10.19
C HIS A 67 8.66 -34.30 -9.88
N ARG A 68 9.13 -34.09 -8.64
CA ARG A 68 9.79 -32.87 -8.19
C ARG A 68 11.17 -32.84 -8.80
N ILE A 69 11.32 -32.27 -9.98
CA ILE A 69 12.62 -31.71 -10.33
C ILE A 69 12.72 -30.42 -9.54
N PRO A 70 13.71 -30.28 -8.61
CA PRO A 70 13.87 -29.05 -7.87
C PRO A 70 14.00 -27.88 -8.85
N ALA A 71 13.31 -26.76 -8.60
CA ALA A 71 13.51 -25.56 -9.42
C ALA A 71 14.99 -25.18 -9.46
N GLU A 72 15.72 -25.38 -8.37
CA GLU A 72 17.17 -25.23 -8.23
C GLU A 72 18.00 -26.14 -9.16
N ALA A 73 17.48 -27.30 -9.54
CA ALA A 73 18.10 -28.20 -10.51
C ALA A 73 17.83 -27.79 -11.97
N GLN A 74 16.79 -26.97 -12.20
CA GLN A 74 16.39 -26.47 -13.52
C GLN A 74 16.89 -25.04 -13.80
N LEU A 75 17.34 -24.32 -12.77
CA LEU A 75 17.95 -23.01 -12.95
C LEU A 75 19.39 -23.18 -13.46
N PRO A 76 19.75 -22.68 -14.68
CA PRO A 76 21.13 -22.46 -15.08
C PRO A 76 22.03 -21.96 -13.93
N ARG A 77 23.09 -22.70 -13.62
CA ARG A 77 24.01 -22.45 -12.48
C ARG A 77 25.17 -21.49 -12.80
N GLY A 78 25.32 -21.08 -14.07
CA GLY A 78 26.49 -20.33 -14.53
C GLY A 78 26.40 -18.81 -14.42
N ARG A 79 25.21 -18.23 -14.21
CA ARG A 79 25.04 -16.76 -14.14
C ARG A 79 23.91 -16.36 -13.18
N PRO A 80 24.08 -15.30 -12.37
CA PRO A 80 23.02 -14.81 -11.49
C PRO A 80 21.82 -14.29 -12.30
N TYR A 81 20.62 -14.63 -11.83
CA TYR A 81 19.36 -14.15 -12.37
C TYR A 81 19.08 -12.73 -11.91
N LYS A 82 18.51 -11.93 -12.82
CA LYS A 82 17.97 -10.62 -12.46
C LYS A 82 16.46 -10.73 -12.34
N ALA A 83 15.91 -10.14 -11.28
CA ALA A 83 14.47 -10.05 -11.08
C ALA A 83 13.81 -9.28 -12.23
N LEU A 84 12.77 -9.88 -12.84
CA LEU A 84 11.92 -9.25 -13.85
C LEU A 84 11.03 -8.18 -13.23
N THR A 85 10.54 -8.42 -12.02
CA THR A 85 9.68 -7.49 -11.28
C THR A 85 10.49 -6.91 -10.13
N ARG A 86 10.50 -5.59 -9.99
CA ARG A 86 11.16 -4.90 -8.87
C ARG A 86 10.23 -3.85 -8.29
N VAL A 87 10.33 -3.65 -6.99
CA VAL A 87 9.68 -2.52 -6.30
C VAL A 87 10.72 -1.41 -6.20
N ILE A 88 10.34 -0.22 -6.64
CA ILE A 88 11.13 1.01 -6.49
C ILE A 88 10.34 2.02 -5.69
N GLU A 89 11.04 2.90 -5.00
CA GLU A 89 10.44 4.07 -4.38
C GLU A 89 10.55 5.26 -5.33
N LYS A 90 9.46 6.00 -5.50
CA LYS A 90 9.39 7.20 -6.34
C LYS A 90 8.81 8.34 -5.53
N ASP A 91 9.40 9.53 -5.68
CA ASP A 91 8.84 10.74 -5.12
C ASP A 91 7.56 11.13 -5.86
N ASN A 92 6.53 11.47 -5.08
CA ASN A 92 5.24 11.96 -5.53
C ASN A 92 4.88 13.23 -4.74
N TYR A 93 3.85 13.96 -5.18
CA TYR A 93 3.44 15.22 -4.54
C TYR A 93 3.05 15.05 -3.06
N CYS A 94 2.60 13.87 -2.65
CA CYS A 94 2.28 13.51 -1.26
C CYS A 94 3.40 12.75 -0.53
N GLY A 95 4.63 12.74 -1.07
CA GLY A 95 5.77 12.01 -0.51
C GLY A 95 6.13 10.75 -1.30
N LYS A 96 6.83 9.83 -0.64
CA LYS A 96 7.39 8.64 -1.30
C LYS A 96 6.36 7.55 -1.50
N VAL A 97 6.29 7.00 -2.71
CA VAL A 97 5.34 5.94 -3.10
C VAL A 97 6.10 4.76 -3.69
N PHE A 98 5.70 3.53 -3.33
CA PHE A 98 6.20 2.33 -3.96
C PHE A 98 5.56 2.11 -5.33
N LYS A 99 6.37 1.73 -6.31
CA LYS A 99 5.91 1.39 -7.65
C LYS A 99 6.58 0.11 -8.13
N ILE A 100 5.82 -0.72 -8.83
CA ILE A 100 6.36 -1.89 -9.52
C ILE A 100 6.91 -1.49 -10.89
N ILE A 101 8.13 -1.92 -11.17
CA ILE A 101 8.71 -1.95 -12.51
C ILE A 101 8.80 -3.40 -12.98
N ARG A 102 8.33 -3.64 -14.21
CA ARG A 102 8.42 -4.93 -14.90
C ARG A 102 9.38 -4.78 -16.07
N LEU A 103 10.46 -5.55 -16.04
CA LEU A 103 11.52 -5.54 -17.03
C LEU A 103 11.26 -6.60 -18.11
N PRO A 104 11.62 -6.34 -19.37
CA PRO A 104 11.43 -7.31 -20.44
C PRO A 104 12.34 -8.53 -20.23
N VAL A 105 11.89 -9.67 -20.74
CA VAL A 105 12.69 -10.90 -20.76
C VAL A 105 13.87 -10.71 -21.71
N ASN A 106 15.08 -10.84 -21.20
CA ASN A 106 16.33 -10.74 -21.93
C ASN A 106 17.37 -11.72 -21.35
N ALA A 107 17.51 -12.88 -22.00
CA ALA A 107 18.43 -13.93 -21.57
C ALA A 107 19.90 -13.47 -21.59
N ILE A 108 20.29 -12.62 -22.56
CA ILE A 108 21.65 -12.08 -22.69
C ILE A 108 22.00 -11.19 -21.48
N LEU A 109 21.02 -10.55 -20.87
CA LEU A 109 21.22 -9.69 -19.70
C LEU A 109 20.88 -10.36 -18.35
N GLY A 110 20.45 -11.63 -18.37
CA GLY A 110 20.07 -12.40 -17.18
C GLY A 110 18.63 -12.20 -16.71
N TYR A 111 17.78 -11.55 -17.52
CA TYR A 111 16.35 -11.37 -17.25
C TYR A 111 15.55 -12.53 -17.85
N LEU A 112 15.16 -13.47 -17.01
CA LEU A 112 14.67 -14.78 -17.45
C LEU A 112 13.25 -14.99 -16.91
N LEU A 113 12.32 -15.41 -17.77
CA LEU A 113 10.94 -15.73 -17.38
C LEU A 113 10.91 -17.04 -16.58
N PRO A 114 10.61 -17.00 -15.26
CA PRO A 114 10.75 -18.18 -14.41
C PRO A 114 9.91 -19.36 -14.89
N VAL A 115 8.65 -19.10 -15.24
CA VAL A 115 7.69 -20.14 -15.66
C VAL A 115 8.13 -20.88 -16.92
N LYS A 116 8.73 -20.19 -17.89
CA LYS A 116 9.20 -20.82 -19.15
C LYS A 116 10.57 -21.47 -18.99
N ASN A 117 11.45 -20.92 -18.15
CA ASN A 117 12.80 -21.42 -18.02
C ASN A 117 12.93 -22.60 -17.06
N ILE A 118 12.05 -22.67 -16.04
CA ILE A 118 12.01 -23.78 -15.09
C ILE A 118 11.20 -24.93 -15.72
N PHE A 119 9.99 -24.66 -16.22
CA PHE A 119 9.07 -25.70 -16.70
C PHE A 119 9.13 -25.96 -18.21
N GLY A 120 10.05 -25.31 -18.94
CA GLY A 120 10.21 -25.45 -20.38
C GLY A 120 9.13 -24.75 -21.22
N CYS A 121 9.09 -25.06 -22.53
CA CYS A 121 8.18 -24.42 -23.48
C CYS A 121 6.71 -24.87 -23.37
N LEU A 122 6.47 -26.08 -22.82
CA LEU A 122 5.13 -26.69 -22.70
C LEU A 122 4.56 -26.48 -21.30
N VAL A 123 4.39 -25.22 -20.93
CA VAL A 123 3.76 -24.84 -19.66
C VAL A 123 2.26 -25.05 -19.76
N SER A 124 1.67 -25.77 -18.80
CA SER A 124 0.21 -25.93 -18.71
C SER A 124 -0.50 -24.59 -18.51
N ASP A 125 -1.69 -24.44 -19.09
CA ASP A 125 -2.45 -23.19 -18.95
C ASP A 125 -2.79 -22.87 -17.49
N ASN A 126 -3.03 -23.90 -16.67
CA ASN A 126 -3.22 -23.72 -15.24
C ASN A 126 -2.00 -23.07 -14.56
N LEU A 127 -0.77 -23.43 -14.93
CA LEU A 127 0.42 -22.78 -14.35
C LEU A 127 0.57 -21.33 -14.82
N ARG A 128 0.18 -21.03 -16.06
CA ARG A 128 0.14 -19.64 -16.57
C ARG A 128 -0.91 -18.81 -15.83
N ILE A 129 -2.09 -19.38 -15.57
CA ILE A 129 -3.17 -18.74 -14.81
C ILE A 129 -2.72 -18.47 -13.37
N ALA A 130 -2.11 -19.46 -12.71
CA ALA A 130 -1.55 -19.27 -11.37
C ALA A 130 -0.52 -18.13 -11.35
N ASN A 131 0.40 -18.08 -12.32
CA ASN A 131 1.39 -17.02 -12.40
C ASN A 131 0.75 -15.64 -12.56
N ARG A 132 -0.32 -15.50 -13.35
CA ARG A 132 -1.06 -14.24 -13.49
C ARG A 132 -1.70 -13.79 -12.17
N HIS A 133 -2.31 -14.72 -11.42
CA HIS A 133 -2.84 -14.39 -10.09
C HIS A 133 -1.73 -13.96 -9.14
N CYS A 134 -0.57 -14.62 -9.16
CA CYS A 134 0.61 -14.17 -8.39
C CYS A 134 1.08 -12.78 -8.80
N ASP A 135 1.15 -12.47 -10.11
CA ASP A 135 1.56 -11.16 -10.60
C ASP A 135 0.59 -10.05 -10.15
N ASN A 136 -0.71 -10.32 -10.17
CA ASN A 136 -1.74 -9.41 -9.67
C ASN A 136 -1.63 -9.22 -8.15
N CYS A 137 -1.36 -10.28 -7.38
CA CYS A 137 -1.12 -10.16 -5.95
C CYS A 137 0.04 -9.21 -5.64
N LEU A 138 1.11 -9.22 -6.46
CA LEU A 138 2.23 -8.30 -6.25
C LEU A 138 1.79 -6.84 -6.40
N ASP A 139 0.98 -6.51 -7.41
CA ASP A 139 0.43 -5.16 -7.58
C ASP A 139 -0.39 -4.75 -6.36
N LEU A 140 -1.32 -5.62 -5.92
CA LEU A 140 -2.17 -5.35 -4.76
C LEU A 140 -1.37 -5.16 -3.47
N VAL A 141 -0.32 -5.95 -3.24
CA VAL A 141 0.54 -5.80 -2.06
C VAL A 141 1.30 -4.47 -2.07
N VAL A 142 1.71 -3.97 -3.24
CA VAL A 142 2.34 -2.66 -3.35
C VAL A 142 1.34 -1.54 -3.05
N GLU A 143 0.10 -1.67 -3.51
CA GLU A 143 -0.96 -0.74 -3.14
C GLU A 143 -1.28 -0.78 -1.63
N CYS A 144 -1.33 -1.97 -1.01
CA CYS A 144 -1.44 -2.10 0.45
C CYS A 144 -0.35 -1.31 1.17
N ALA A 145 0.92 -1.47 0.74
CA ALA A 145 2.04 -0.77 1.36
C ALA A 145 1.95 0.75 1.21
N ASN A 146 1.44 1.23 0.06
CA ASN A 146 1.22 2.66 -0.19
C ASN A 146 0.11 3.23 0.70
N VAL A 147 -1.03 2.54 0.81
CA VAL A 147 -2.15 2.95 1.67
C VAL A 147 -1.73 2.92 3.13
N GLN A 148 -1.03 1.87 3.57
CA GLN A 148 -0.52 1.75 4.94
C GLN A 148 0.44 2.91 5.28
N ARG A 149 1.33 3.28 4.37
CA ARG A 149 2.22 4.44 4.57
C ARG A 149 1.42 5.74 4.67
N LYS A 150 0.43 5.95 3.80
CA LYS A 150 -0.43 7.13 3.84
C LYS A 150 -1.23 7.20 5.15
N LEU A 151 -1.70 6.06 5.65
CA LEU A 151 -2.37 5.94 6.94
C LEU A 151 -1.43 6.33 8.09
N GLN A 152 -0.20 5.83 8.11
CA GLN A 152 0.80 6.20 9.12
C GLN A 152 1.09 7.71 9.13
N LEU A 153 1.26 8.32 7.95
CA LEU A 153 1.47 9.77 7.84
C LEU A 153 0.24 10.57 8.33
N THR A 154 -0.96 10.06 8.07
CA THR A 154 -2.21 10.67 8.53
C THR A 154 -2.31 10.62 10.06
N ILE A 155 -1.99 9.48 10.67
CA ILE A 155 -1.96 9.30 12.14
C ILE A 155 -0.96 10.27 12.78
N ILE A 156 0.25 10.36 12.23
CA ILE A 156 1.29 11.30 12.71
C ILE A 156 0.79 12.75 12.61
N SER A 157 0.10 13.11 11.53
CA SER A 157 -0.46 14.45 11.34
C SER A 157 -1.55 14.77 12.36
N ILE A 158 -2.42 13.79 12.66
CA ILE A 158 -3.45 13.90 13.71
C ILE A 158 -2.80 14.11 15.08
N GLU A 159 -1.78 13.32 15.42
CA GLU A 159 -1.04 13.44 16.69
C GLU A 159 -0.41 14.81 16.84
N ASN A 160 0.23 15.32 15.78
CA ASN A 160 0.85 16.64 15.78
C ASN A 160 -0.18 17.77 15.99
N LEU A 161 -1.33 17.71 15.31
CA LEU A 161 -2.39 18.71 15.48
C LEU A 161 -3.02 18.67 16.88
N ARG A 162 -3.23 17.47 17.43
CA ARG A 162 -3.72 17.30 18.81
C ARG A 162 -2.73 17.89 19.82
N ASN A 163 -1.44 17.66 19.63
CA ASN A 163 -0.40 18.24 20.49
C ASN A 163 -0.40 19.77 20.40
N LEU A 164 -0.57 20.33 19.21
CA LEU A 164 -0.67 21.77 19.02
C LEU A 164 -1.89 22.36 19.75
N LEU A 165 -3.06 21.73 19.63
CA LEU A 165 -4.28 22.17 20.29
C LEU A 165 -4.18 22.08 21.83
N ASN A 166 -3.53 21.05 22.35
CA ASN A 166 -3.29 20.91 23.80
C ASN A 166 -2.30 21.96 24.34
N GLN A 167 -1.37 22.45 23.53
CA GLN A 167 -0.46 23.52 23.91
C GLN A 167 -1.17 24.89 23.92
N THR A 168 -2.12 25.13 23.01
CA THR A 168 -2.89 26.39 22.99
C THR A 168 -3.88 26.49 24.13
N THR A 169 -4.50 25.39 24.56
CA THR A 169 -5.39 25.38 25.74
C THR A 169 -4.64 25.64 27.04
N MET A 170 -3.48 25.00 27.26
CA MET A 170 -2.65 25.22 28.46
C MET A 170 -2.06 26.64 28.54
N SER A 171 -1.83 27.31 27.41
CA SER A 171 -1.40 28.71 27.37
C SER A 171 -2.54 29.71 27.60
N SER A 172 -3.79 29.30 27.43
CA SER A 172 -4.97 30.14 27.66
C SER A 172 -5.38 30.19 29.14
N ASP A 173 -5.18 29.09 29.88
CA ASP A 173 -5.55 28.99 31.30
C ASP A 173 -4.51 29.63 32.26
N ALA A 174 -3.37 30.08 31.74
CA ALA A 174 -2.30 30.72 32.51
C ALA A 174 -2.32 32.27 32.47
N LYS A 175 -3.39 32.88 31.95
CA LYS A 175 -3.64 34.33 31.92
C LYS A 175 -4.95 34.68 32.59
#